data_AF-A0A940ULM3-F1
#
_entry.id   AF-A0A940ULM3-F1
#
_cell.length_a   1.000
_cell.length_b   1.000
_cell.length_c   1.000
_cell.angle_alpha   90.00
_cell.angle_beta   90.00
_cell.angle_gamma   90.00
#
_symmetry.space_group_name_H-M   'P 1'
#
loop_
_entity.id
_entity.type
_entity.pdbx_description
1 polymer ?
#
loop_
_entity_poly.entity_id
_entity_poly.type
_entity_poly.pdbx_seq_one_letter_code
_entity_poly.pdbx_strand_id
1 'polypeptide(L)'
;MPLDWAATQNNLGNALARLGERESGTKRLEEAVGTHREALKERTRDRVPLQWAASQNNLGNALASLGERESGPKRLEEAVSAYREALKERTRDRVPLDWAASQNNLGNALARLGDRKKSVELLCTALEKHCLAWGTWYGKAPHYAPIAEDGIRADLSLLERSFSPATYKACVQKHADTLNRVKR
;
A
#
# COMPACT_ATOMS: atom_id res chain seq x y z
N MET A 1 25.84 -6.59 17.15
CA MET A 1 24.68 -5.68 17.09
C MET A 1 23.79 -6.03 15.88
N PRO A 2 22.94 -7.06 15.94
CA PRO A 2 22.14 -7.50 14.77
C PRO A 2 21.02 -6.53 14.37
N LEU A 3 20.40 -5.84 15.34
CA LEU A 3 19.30 -4.89 15.06
C LEU A 3 19.76 -3.60 14.39
N ASP A 4 20.93 -3.07 14.75
CA ASP A 4 21.51 -1.87 14.11
C ASP A 4 21.89 -2.15 12.66
N TRP A 5 22.45 -3.33 12.40
CA TRP A 5 22.70 -3.80 11.05
C TRP A 5 21.39 -3.89 10.26
N ALA A 6 20.34 -4.48 10.83
CA ALA A 6 19.02 -4.56 10.20
C ALA A 6 18.40 -3.18 9.94
N ALA A 7 18.63 -2.22 10.84
CA ALA A 7 18.22 -0.83 10.63
C ALA A 7 18.94 -0.20 9.45
N THR A 8 20.24 -0.44 9.35
CA THR A 8 21.06 0.01 8.23
C THR A 8 20.59 -0.60 6.91
N GLN A 9 20.32 -1.91 6.90
CA GLN A 9 19.77 -2.61 5.73
C GLN A 9 18.42 -2.05 5.29
N ASN A 10 17.51 -1.79 6.24
CA ASN A 10 16.23 -1.16 5.93
C ASN A 10 16.38 0.24 5.32
N ASN A 11 17.33 1.04 5.82
CA ASN A 11 17.60 2.37 5.29
C ASN A 11 18.24 2.31 3.90
N LEU A 12 19.15 1.35 3.68
CA LEU A 12 19.70 1.06 2.36
C LEU A 12 18.59 0.68 1.37
N GLY A 13 17.67 -0.21 1.78
CA GLY A 13 16.51 -0.58 0.97
C GLY A 13 15.65 0.62 0.59
N ASN A 14 15.38 1.54 1.52
CA ASN A 14 14.67 2.78 1.23
C ASN A 14 15.40 3.67 0.21
N ALA A 15 16.73 3.80 0.33
CA ALA A 15 17.52 4.60 -0.61
C ALA A 15 17.54 3.98 -2.02
N LEU A 16 17.71 2.65 -2.09
CA LEU A 16 17.65 1.88 -3.33
C LEU A 16 16.28 1.96 -3.99
N ALA A 17 15.20 1.87 -3.21
CA ALA A 17 13.83 1.98 -3.72
C ALA A 17 13.60 3.35 -4.37
N ARG A 18 13.98 4.44 -3.68
CA ARG A 18 13.87 5.81 -4.20
C ARG A 18 14.68 6.05 -5.47
N LEU A 19 15.88 5.46 -5.55
CA LEU A 19 16.70 5.55 -6.76
C LEU A 19 16.06 4.74 -7.89
N GLY A 20 15.64 3.51 -7.60
CA GLY A 20 14.98 2.62 -8.54
C GLY A 20 13.71 3.21 -9.12
N GLU A 21 12.88 3.89 -8.31
CA GLU A 21 11.68 4.60 -8.75
C GLU A 21 11.95 5.64 -9.86
N ARG A 22 13.14 6.23 -9.89
CA ARG A 22 13.56 7.21 -10.92
C ARG A 22 14.20 6.57 -12.15
N GLU A 23 14.67 5.33 -12.03
CA GLU A 23 15.26 4.57 -13.12
C GLU A 23 14.18 3.82 -13.92
N SER A 24 14.44 3.51 -15.19
CA SER A 24 13.55 2.68 -16.01
C SER A 24 13.70 1.19 -15.72
N GLY A 25 14.89 0.73 -15.33
CA GLY A 25 15.20 -0.68 -15.06
C GLY A 25 14.74 -1.16 -13.68
N THR A 26 14.70 -2.48 -13.45
CA THR A 26 14.21 -3.06 -12.18
C THR A 26 15.30 -3.31 -11.13
N LYS A 27 16.57 -3.29 -11.53
CA LYS A 27 17.71 -3.73 -10.71
C LYS A 27 17.76 -3.12 -9.31
N ARG A 28 17.63 -1.79 -9.20
CA ARG A 28 17.66 -1.11 -7.89
C ARG A 28 16.47 -1.45 -7.00
N LEU A 29 15.30 -1.67 -7.59
CA LEU A 29 14.14 -2.11 -6.84
C LEU A 29 14.28 -3.57 -6.38
N GLU A 30 14.87 -4.44 -7.19
CA GLU A 30 15.20 -5.82 -6.81
C GLU A 30 16.20 -5.86 -5.64
N GLU A 31 17.24 -5.01 -5.68
CA GLU A 31 18.19 -4.83 -4.57
C GLU A 31 17.49 -4.30 -3.30
N ALA A 32 16.56 -3.34 -3.45
CA ALA A 32 15.75 -2.84 -2.34
C ALA A 32 14.91 -3.95 -1.68
N VAL A 33 14.28 -4.80 -2.49
CA VAL A 33 13.53 -5.97 -2.00
C VAL A 33 14.44 -6.94 -1.24
N GLY A 34 15.64 -7.21 -1.76
CA GLY A 34 16.63 -8.06 -1.09
C GLY A 34 17.04 -7.51 0.28
N THR A 35 17.42 -6.24 0.34
CA THR A 35 17.86 -5.58 1.58
C THR A 35 16.76 -5.49 2.64
N HIS A 36 15.51 -5.23 2.24
CA HIS A 36 14.38 -5.30 3.18
C HIS A 36 14.13 -6.71 3.71
N ARG A 37 14.24 -7.75 2.87
CA ARG A 37 14.12 -9.15 3.32
C ARG A 37 15.21 -9.55 4.30
N GLU A 38 16.45 -9.11 4.07
CA GLU A 38 17.55 -9.33 5.02
C GLU A 38 17.30 -8.62 6.35
N ALA A 39 16.83 -7.37 6.32
CA ALA A 39 16.46 -6.65 7.54
C ALA A 39 15.37 -7.37 8.35
N LEU A 40 14.39 -7.98 7.66
CA LEU A 40 13.29 -8.73 8.28
C LEU A 40 13.69 -10.05 8.94
N LYS A 41 14.88 -10.61 8.62
CA LYS A 41 15.41 -11.78 9.34
C LYS A 41 15.77 -11.44 10.78
N GLU A 42 16.24 -10.22 11.01
CA GLU A 42 16.66 -9.74 12.33
C GLU A 42 15.57 -8.94 13.05
N ARG A 43 14.89 -8.04 12.32
CA ARG A 43 13.71 -7.33 12.82
C ARG A 43 12.52 -8.27 12.76
N THR A 44 12.34 -9.11 13.76
CA THR A 44 11.17 -9.99 13.82
C THR A 44 9.99 -9.30 14.49
N ARG A 45 8.77 -9.81 14.22
CA ARG A 45 7.53 -9.31 14.82
C ARG A 45 7.58 -9.33 16.35
N ASP A 46 8.16 -10.37 16.95
CA ASP A 46 8.20 -10.53 18.40
C ASP A 46 9.23 -9.62 19.08
N ARG A 47 10.35 -9.34 18.41
CA ARG A 47 11.44 -8.51 18.98
C ARG A 47 11.15 -7.03 18.88
N VAL A 48 10.71 -6.57 17.71
CA VAL A 48 10.56 -5.15 17.38
C VAL A 48 9.34 -4.91 16.49
N PRO A 49 8.11 -5.15 16.99
CA PRO A 49 6.90 -5.28 16.17
C PRO A 49 6.63 -4.11 15.22
N LEU A 50 6.74 -2.87 15.72
CA LEU A 50 6.51 -1.68 14.88
C LEU A 50 7.61 -1.46 13.84
N GLN A 51 8.86 -1.81 14.15
CA GLN A 51 9.97 -1.69 13.20
C GLN A 51 9.92 -2.79 12.13
N TRP A 52 9.53 -4.01 12.52
CA TRP A 52 9.22 -5.10 11.59
C TRP A 52 8.09 -4.68 10.64
N ALA A 53 7.01 -4.10 11.16
CA ALA A 53 5.90 -3.62 10.35
C ALA A 53 6.29 -2.47 9.40
N ALA A 54 7.16 -1.56 9.84
CA ALA A 54 7.72 -0.54 8.98
C ALA A 54 8.56 -1.15 7.84
N SER A 55 9.39 -2.15 8.14
CA SER A 55 10.18 -2.88 7.13
C SER A 55 9.30 -3.67 6.17
N GLN A 56 8.20 -4.29 6.64
CA GLN A 56 7.20 -4.93 5.78
C GLN A 56 6.52 -3.94 4.84
N ASN A 57 6.14 -2.76 5.35
CA ASN A 57 5.55 -1.72 4.51
C ASN A 57 6.53 -1.22 3.42
N ASN A 58 7.81 -1.04 3.76
CA ASN A 58 8.82 -0.62 2.80
C ASN A 58 9.11 -1.71 1.76
N LEU A 59 9.15 -2.98 2.18
CA LEU A 59 9.19 -4.12 1.27
C LEU A 59 7.99 -4.10 0.31
N GLY A 60 6.79 -3.84 0.83
CA GLY A 60 5.58 -3.69 0.02
C GLY A 60 5.70 -2.57 -1.01
N ASN A 61 6.26 -1.42 -0.65
CA ASN A 61 6.48 -0.31 -1.58
C ASN A 61 7.41 -0.72 -2.73
N ALA A 62 8.57 -1.31 -2.41
CA ALA A 62 9.54 -1.74 -3.43
C ALA A 62 8.94 -2.82 -4.36
N LEU A 63 8.19 -3.77 -3.80
CA LEU A 63 7.48 -4.81 -4.56
C LEU A 63 6.37 -4.22 -5.44
N ALA A 64 5.62 -3.23 -4.96
CA ALA A 64 4.59 -2.56 -5.75
C ALA A 64 5.23 -1.82 -6.94
N SER A 65 6.31 -1.07 -6.71
CA SER A 65 7.05 -0.37 -7.77
C SER A 65 7.63 -1.34 -8.82
N LEU A 66 8.10 -2.53 -8.41
CA LEU A 66 8.47 -3.59 -9.36
C LEU A 66 7.25 -4.12 -10.12
N GLY A 67 6.18 -4.41 -9.39
CA GLY A 67 4.92 -4.88 -9.95
C GLY A 67 4.41 -3.96 -11.04
N GLU A 68 4.49 -2.65 -10.87
CA GLU A 68 4.11 -1.66 -11.88
C GLU A 68 4.91 -1.76 -13.19
N ARG A 69 6.18 -2.19 -13.12
CA ARG A 69 7.06 -2.34 -14.30
C ARG A 69 6.92 -3.70 -14.97
N GLU A 70 6.57 -4.72 -14.18
CA GLU A 70 6.38 -6.09 -14.66
C GLU A 70 4.95 -6.29 -15.16
N SER A 71 4.75 -7.18 -16.15
CA SER A 71 3.43 -7.52 -16.66
C SER A 71 2.65 -8.47 -15.72
N GLY A 72 3.36 -9.28 -14.93
CA GLY A 72 2.77 -10.31 -14.08
C GLY A 72 2.15 -9.77 -12.79
N PRO A 73 1.19 -10.49 -12.18
CA PRO A 73 0.56 -10.09 -10.91
C PRO A 73 1.42 -10.38 -9.68
N LYS A 74 2.42 -11.27 -9.80
CA LYS A 74 3.14 -11.87 -8.67
C LYS A 74 3.74 -10.84 -7.70
N ARG A 75 4.41 -9.81 -8.22
CA ARG A 75 5.01 -8.77 -7.37
C ARG A 75 3.97 -7.93 -6.63
N LEU A 76 2.85 -7.62 -7.28
CA LEU A 76 1.74 -6.93 -6.64
C LEU A 76 1.10 -7.80 -5.55
N GLU A 77 0.97 -9.11 -5.75
CA GLU A 77 0.49 -10.06 -4.74
C GLU A 77 1.43 -10.12 -3.53
N GLU A 78 2.75 -10.17 -3.77
CA GLU A 78 3.76 -10.10 -2.71
C GLU A 78 3.66 -8.76 -1.95
N ALA A 79 3.44 -7.64 -2.65
CA ALA A 79 3.26 -6.32 -2.02
C ALA A 79 2.01 -6.28 -1.13
N VAL A 80 0.87 -6.77 -1.62
CA VAL A 80 -0.39 -6.89 -0.85
C VAL A 80 -0.17 -7.71 0.42
N SER A 81 0.56 -8.83 0.33
CA SER A 81 0.91 -9.65 1.48
C SER A 81 1.74 -8.86 2.52
N ALA A 82 2.79 -8.17 2.08
CA ALA A 82 3.66 -7.38 2.95
C ALA A 82 2.91 -6.24 3.67
N TYR A 83 2.02 -5.52 2.97
CA TYR A 83 1.20 -4.48 3.60
C TYR A 83 0.21 -5.05 4.63
N ARG A 84 -0.40 -6.21 4.34
CA ARG A 84 -1.29 -6.89 5.29
C ARG A 84 -0.54 -7.32 6.55
N GLU A 85 0.68 -7.83 6.41
CA GLU A 85 1.54 -8.14 7.56
C GLU A 85 1.88 -6.88 8.38
N ALA A 86 2.25 -5.78 7.71
CA ALA A 86 2.51 -4.50 8.40
C ALA A 86 1.29 -4.03 9.21
N LEU A 87 0.08 -4.14 8.65
CA LEU A 87 -1.18 -3.72 9.27
C LEU A 87 -1.58 -4.56 10.49
N LYS A 88 -0.97 -5.73 10.73
CA LYS A 88 -1.18 -6.48 11.98
C LYS A 88 -0.61 -5.77 13.21
N GLU A 89 0.45 -4.99 13.03
CA GLU A 89 1.12 -4.25 14.10
C GLU A 89 0.88 -2.74 14.02
N ARG A 90 0.84 -2.19 12.80
CA ARG A 90 0.40 -0.82 12.56
C ARG A 90 -1.11 -0.78 12.64
N THR A 91 -1.68 -0.70 13.83
CA THR A 91 -3.13 -0.55 14.01
C THR A 91 -3.52 0.92 14.06
N ARG A 92 -4.80 1.22 13.77
CA ARG A 92 -5.34 2.58 13.83
C ARG A 92 -5.15 3.22 15.22
N ASP A 93 -5.23 2.43 16.29
CA ASP A 93 -5.12 2.92 17.66
C ASP A 93 -3.68 3.19 18.08
N ARG A 94 -2.72 2.36 17.63
CA ARG A 94 -1.31 2.48 18.02
C ARG A 94 -0.59 3.57 17.24
N VAL A 95 -0.73 3.56 15.93
CA VAL A 95 0.01 4.43 15.00
C VAL A 95 -0.90 4.88 13.85
N PRO A 96 -1.91 5.73 14.11
CA PRO A 96 -2.98 6.04 13.15
C PRO A 96 -2.49 6.54 11.79
N LEU A 97 -1.46 7.39 11.77
CA LEU A 97 -0.94 7.95 10.53
C LEU A 97 -0.19 6.90 9.69
N ASP A 98 0.59 6.04 10.33
CA ASP A 98 1.28 4.93 9.65
C ASP A 98 0.29 3.85 9.19
N TRP A 99 -0.76 3.57 9.98
CA TRP A 99 -1.85 2.69 9.57
C TRP A 99 -2.53 3.25 8.32
N ALA A 100 -2.85 4.55 8.28
CA ALA A 100 -3.48 5.17 7.12
C ALA A 100 -2.58 5.11 5.87
N ALA A 101 -1.28 5.37 6.03
CA ALA A 101 -0.30 5.22 4.95
C ALA A 101 -0.22 3.77 4.43
N SER A 102 -0.19 2.78 5.33
CA SER A 102 -0.20 1.36 4.95
C SER A 102 -1.51 0.93 4.28
N GLN A 103 -2.66 1.46 4.71
CA GLN A 103 -3.94 1.22 4.03
C GLN A 103 -3.93 1.83 2.62
N ASN A 104 -3.46 3.06 2.46
CA ASN A 104 -3.37 3.71 1.16
C ASN A 104 -2.47 2.92 0.19
N ASN A 105 -1.31 2.46 0.66
CA ASN A 105 -0.39 1.69 -0.17
C ASN A 105 -0.96 0.30 -0.54
N LEU A 106 -1.70 -0.32 0.38
CA LEU A 106 -2.45 -1.54 0.10
C LEU A 106 -3.55 -1.28 -0.94
N GLY A 107 -4.27 -0.16 -0.85
CA GLY A 107 -5.26 0.27 -1.82
C GLY A 107 -4.68 0.37 -3.23
N ASN A 108 -3.57 1.10 -3.38
CA ASN A 108 -2.85 1.23 -4.65
C ASN A 108 -2.47 -0.13 -5.26
N ALA A 109 -1.88 -1.04 -4.48
CA ALA A 109 -1.48 -2.35 -4.98
C ALA A 109 -2.68 -3.23 -5.38
N LEU A 110 -3.78 -3.17 -4.61
CA LEU A 110 -5.02 -3.86 -4.92
C LEU A 110 -5.71 -3.30 -6.16
N ALA A 111 -5.71 -1.97 -6.35
CA ALA A 111 -6.28 -1.32 -7.53
C ALA A 111 -5.58 -1.80 -8.81
N ARG A 112 -4.24 -1.83 -8.77
CA ARG A 112 -3.42 -2.31 -9.88
C ARG A 112 -3.62 -3.79 -10.17
N LEU A 113 -3.68 -4.61 -9.12
CA LEU A 113 -3.97 -6.04 -9.27
C LEU A 113 -5.38 -6.28 -9.80
N GLY A 114 -6.36 -5.50 -9.34
CA GLY A 114 -7.75 -5.54 -9.76
C GLY A 114 -7.94 -5.16 -11.23
N ASP A 115 -7.25 -4.13 -11.72
CA ASP A 115 -7.28 -3.76 -13.14
C ASP A 115 -6.64 -4.84 -14.02
N ARG A 116 -5.50 -5.41 -13.61
CA ARG A 116 -4.82 -6.50 -14.35
C ARG A 116 -5.66 -7.77 -14.40
N LYS A 117 -6.25 -8.16 -13.27
CA LYS A 117 -7.07 -9.37 -13.16
C LYS A 117 -8.53 -9.17 -13.59
N LYS A 118 -8.92 -7.94 -13.93
CA LYS A 118 -10.32 -7.55 -14.18
C LYS A 118 -11.24 -8.03 -13.05
N SER A 119 -10.86 -7.74 -11.81
CA SER A 119 -11.57 -8.15 -10.60
C SER A 119 -12.24 -6.98 -9.90
N VAL A 120 -13.57 -6.97 -9.90
CA VAL A 120 -14.37 -6.00 -9.14
C VAL A 120 -14.15 -6.12 -7.64
N GLU A 121 -13.91 -7.32 -7.11
CA GLU A 121 -13.67 -7.55 -5.69
C GLU A 121 -12.38 -6.85 -5.22
N LEU A 122 -11.31 -6.97 -6.00
CA LEU A 122 -10.04 -6.32 -5.69
C LEU A 122 -10.16 -4.79 -5.74
N LEU A 123 -10.86 -4.25 -6.75
CA LEU A 123 -11.11 -2.81 -6.86
C LEU A 123 -12.01 -2.28 -5.74
N CYS A 124 -13.05 -3.04 -5.36
CA CYS A 124 -13.90 -2.69 -4.21
C CYS A 124 -13.09 -2.69 -2.90
N THR A 125 -12.16 -3.63 -2.75
CA THR A 125 -11.28 -3.70 -1.59
C THR A 125 -10.28 -2.53 -1.58
N ALA A 126 -9.76 -2.15 -2.75
CA ALA A 126 -8.90 -0.97 -2.90
C ALA A 126 -9.63 0.31 -2.46
N LEU A 127 -10.86 0.49 -2.93
CA LEU A 127 -11.71 1.63 -2.57
C LEU A 127 -11.94 1.71 -1.07
N GLU A 128 -12.24 0.58 -0.42
CA GLU A 128 -12.36 0.51 1.03
C GLU A 128 -11.07 0.97 1.72
N LYS A 129 -9.89 0.55 1.23
CA LYS A 129 -8.61 0.89 1.88
C LYS A 129 -8.28 2.37 1.73
N HIS A 130 -8.52 2.96 0.56
CA HIS A 130 -8.37 4.41 0.38
C HIS A 130 -9.38 5.19 1.24
N CYS A 131 -10.64 4.73 1.36
CA CYS A 131 -11.63 5.37 2.23
C CYS A 131 -11.21 5.34 3.71
N LEU A 132 -10.64 4.21 4.18
CA LEU A 132 -10.10 4.05 5.53
C LEU A 132 -8.92 5.00 5.78
N ALA A 133 -7.98 5.10 4.83
CA ALA A 133 -6.86 6.01 4.89
C ALA A 133 -7.33 7.47 4.95
N TRP A 134 -8.21 7.87 4.02
CA TRP A 134 -8.80 9.20 3.95
C TRP A 134 -9.46 9.60 5.26
N GLY A 135 -10.33 8.74 5.83
CA GLY A 135 -11.03 9.06 7.08
C GLY A 135 -10.10 9.28 8.27
N THR A 136 -8.91 8.68 8.28
CA THR A 136 -7.92 8.90 9.34
C THR A 136 -7.06 10.14 9.09
N TRP A 137 -6.61 10.37 7.86
CA TRP A 137 -5.89 11.58 7.51
C TRP A 137 -6.76 12.83 7.61
N TYR A 138 -7.98 12.81 7.08
CA TYR A 138 -8.91 13.93 7.19
C TYR A 138 -9.13 14.41 8.64
N GLY A 139 -9.17 13.48 9.60
CA GLY A 139 -9.36 13.83 11.02
C GLY A 139 -8.09 14.18 11.79
N LYS A 140 -6.91 13.66 11.40
CA LYS A 140 -5.66 13.78 12.19
C LYS A 140 -4.52 14.50 11.50
N ALA A 141 -4.48 14.49 10.17
CA ALA A 141 -3.44 15.08 9.34
C ALA A 141 -4.02 15.45 7.96
N PRO A 142 -4.89 16.49 7.88
CA PRO A 142 -5.70 16.76 6.69
C PRO A 142 -4.87 17.02 5.42
N HIS A 143 -3.62 17.48 5.56
CA HIS A 143 -2.71 17.70 4.43
C HIS A 143 -2.35 16.41 3.67
N TYR A 144 -2.54 15.23 4.28
CA TYR A 144 -2.40 13.94 3.59
C TYR A 144 -3.71 13.43 2.98
N ALA A 145 -4.86 13.98 3.34
CA ALA A 145 -6.15 13.51 2.84
C ALA A 145 -6.24 13.50 1.30
N PRO A 146 -5.74 14.52 0.55
CA PRO A 146 -5.76 14.51 -0.91
C PRO A 146 -5.11 13.28 -1.55
N ILE A 147 -4.09 12.69 -0.92
CA ILE A 147 -3.41 11.49 -1.44
C ILE A 147 -4.40 10.32 -1.54
N ALA A 148 -5.23 10.13 -0.51
CA ALA A 148 -6.24 9.07 -0.52
C ALA A 148 -7.45 9.44 -1.40
N GLU A 149 -7.77 10.73 -1.57
CA GLU A 149 -8.82 11.17 -2.49
C GLU A 149 -8.50 10.82 -3.94
N ASP A 150 -7.25 11.01 -4.35
CA ASP A 150 -6.81 10.63 -5.69
C ASP A 150 -6.92 9.13 -5.91
N GLY A 151 -6.56 8.33 -4.90
CA GLY A 151 -6.80 6.87 -4.90
C GLY A 151 -8.28 6.50 -5.03
N ILE A 152 -9.16 7.14 -4.25
CA ILE A 152 -10.62 6.94 -4.32
C ILE A 152 -11.15 7.27 -5.73
N ARG A 153 -10.75 8.42 -6.29
CA ARG A 153 -11.17 8.84 -7.64
C ARG A 153 -10.68 7.87 -8.71
N ALA A 154 -9.44 7.40 -8.59
CA ALA A 154 -8.87 6.41 -9.50
C ALA A 154 -9.64 5.08 -9.43
N ASP A 155 -9.93 4.57 -8.24
CA ASP A 155 -10.68 3.31 -8.07
C ASP A 155 -12.09 3.40 -8.67
N LEU A 156 -12.79 4.52 -8.45
CA LEU A 156 -14.11 4.75 -9.05
C LEU A 156 -14.03 4.78 -10.58
N SER A 157 -13.04 5.48 -11.14
CA SER A 157 -12.83 5.51 -12.59
C SER A 157 -12.51 4.11 -13.16
N LEU A 158 -11.71 3.30 -12.45
CA LEU A 158 -11.42 1.92 -12.82
C LEU A 158 -12.69 1.05 -12.82
N LEU A 159 -13.54 1.21 -11.81
CA LEU A 159 -14.81 0.48 -11.69
C LEU A 159 -15.77 0.88 -12.82
N GLU A 160 -15.96 2.18 -13.04
CA GLU A 160 -16.87 2.74 -14.04
C GLU A 160 -16.49 2.34 -15.47
N ARG A 161 -15.18 2.33 -15.80
CA ARG A 161 -14.72 1.97 -17.15
C ARG A 161 -14.70 0.46 -17.42
N SER A 162 -14.69 -0.37 -16.37
CA SER A 162 -14.44 -1.82 -16.51
C SER A 162 -15.66 -2.69 -16.23
N PHE A 163 -16.67 -2.17 -15.53
CA PHE A 163 -17.82 -2.95 -15.07
C PHE A 163 -19.13 -2.16 -15.20
N SER A 164 -20.26 -2.87 -15.31
CA SER A 164 -21.57 -2.23 -15.21
C SER A 164 -21.83 -1.71 -13.78
N PRO A 165 -22.57 -0.60 -13.61
CA PRO A 165 -22.83 -0.03 -12.29
C PRO A 165 -23.44 -1.00 -11.27
N ALA A 166 -24.28 -1.94 -11.73
CA ALA A 166 -24.90 -2.95 -10.87
C ALA A 166 -23.87 -3.82 -10.13
N THR A 167 -22.72 -4.08 -10.74
CA THR A 167 -21.68 -4.97 -10.21
C THR A 167 -20.95 -4.39 -8.99
N TYR A 168 -20.75 -3.08 -8.94
CA TYR A 168 -20.01 -2.41 -7.85
C TYR A 168 -20.87 -1.49 -6.99
N LYS A 169 -22.17 -1.33 -7.30
CA LYS A 169 -23.11 -0.47 -6.57
C LYS A 169 -23.06 -0.67 -5.05
N ALA A 170 -23.03 -1.92 -4.59
CA ALA A 170 -23.03 -2.24 -3.17
C ALA A 170 -21.77 -1.71 -2.46
N CYS A 171 -20.59 -1.81 -3.09
CA CYS A 171 -19.36 -1.29 -2.53
C CYS A 171 -19.36 0.24 -2.48
N VAL A 172 -19.78 0.90 -3.56
CA VAL A 172 -19.90 2.37 -3.60
C VAL A 172 -20.89 2.87 -2.54
N GLN A 173 -22.03 2.19 -2.38
CA GLN A 173 -23.03 2.54 -1.38
C GLN A 173 -22.50 2.40 0.06
N LYS A 174 -21.71 1.36 0.34
CA LYS A 174 -21.07 1.15 1.64
C LYS A 174 -20.18 2.33 2.05
N HIS A 175 -19.60 3.03 1.08
CA HIS A 175 -18.68 4.15 1.32
C HIS A 175 -19.26 5.53 0.96
N ALA A 176 -20.57 5.62 0.74
CA ALA A 176 -21.23 6.83 0.22
C ALA A 176 -20.92 8.10 1.03
N ASP A 177 -20.83 8.02 2.36
CA ASP A 177 -20.54 9.17 3.21
C ASP A 177 -19.15 9.75 2.94
N THR A 178 -18.13 8.90 2.81
CA THR A 178 -16.78 9.32 2.45
C THR A 178 -16.78 9.90 1.04
N LEU A 179 -17.40 9.21 0.08
CA LEU A 179 -17.44 9.63 -1.32
C LEU A 179 -18.13 10.99 -1.51
N ASN A 180 -19.19 11.25 -0.74
CA ASN A 180 -19.91 12.53 -0.77
C ASN A 180 -19.06 13.68 -0.22
N ARG A 181 -18.12 13.42 0.70
CA ARG A 181 -17.21 14.43 1.22
C ARG A 181 -16.06 14.73 0.24
N VAL A 182 -15.52 13.71 -0.43
CA VAL A 182 -14.45 13.86 -1.43
C VAL A 182 -14.90 14.61 -2.69
N LYS A 183 -16.22 14.64 -2.96
CA LYS A 183 -16.83 15.37 -4.09
C LYS A 183 -17.11 16.85 -3.82
N ARG A 184 -17.05 17.30 -2.56
CA ARG A 184 -17.31 18.70 -2.16
C ARG A 184 -16.02 19.50 -2.16
#